data_AF-A0A7W6WXM7-F1
#
_entry.id   AF-A0A7W6WXM7-F1
#
_cell.length_a   1.000
_cell.length_b   1.000
_cell.length_c   1.000
_cell.angle_alpha   90.00
_cell.angle_beta   90.00
_cell.angle_gamma   90.00
#
_symmetry.space_group_name_H-M   'P 1'
#
loop_
_entity.id
_entity.type
_entity.pdbx_description
1 polymer ?
#
loop_
_entity_poly.entity_id
_entity_poly.type
_entity_poly.pdbx_seq_one_letter_code
_entity_poly.pdbx_strand_id
1 'polypeptide(L)'
;MTVIETVEQLEAIYGATNDASTVKVADHVTPLYRIFIEKAPFAALATIGPEGIDCSPRGDLPGFVRIHDPNTLMLPDRRGNNRVDSLRNIVRDPRVSLMFLIPGSGNAVRANGRAHLSVDPELLASFKVEGKAPRSVMVMNVEEIYFQCARAIVRSDLWNPDKRVDPKTLPTPGQILAEMSQNKVGGAEYDRIWPERAAATMW
;
A
#
# COMPACT_ATOMS: atom_id res chain seq x y z
N MET A 1 7.89 -27.91 19.09
CA MET A 1 8.26 -26.68 18.36
C MET A 1 9.17 -25.89 19.27
N THR A 2 10.38 -25.53 18.82
CA THR A 2 11.25 -24.61 19.57
C THR A 2 10.84 -23.18 19.21
N VAL A 3 10.68 -22.32 20.22
CA VAL A 3 10.21 -20.93 20.05
C VAL A 3 11.33 -19.98 20.47
N ILE A 4 11.53 -18.91 19.70
CA ILE A 4 12.43 -17.81 20.03
C ILE A 4 11.65 -16.82 20.90
N GLU A 5 12.13 -16.55 22.10
CA GLU A 5 11.48 -15.73 23.12
C GLU A 5 12.20 -14.40 23.37
N THR A 6 13.45 -14.25 22.90
CA THR A 6 14.25 -13.03 23.08
C THR A 6 14.93 -12.56 21.79
N VAL A 7 15.33 -11.29 21.77
CA VAL A 7 16.06 -10.70 20.64
C VAL A 7 17.45 -11.33 20.51
N GLU A 8 18.11 -11.65 21.61
CA GLU A 8 19.44 -12.27 21.61
C GLU A 8 19.39 -13.68 21.01
N GLN A 9 18.34 -14.45 21.32
CA GLN A 9 18.11 -15.75 20.69
C GLN A 9 17.88 -15.63 19.18
N LEU A 10 17.20 -14.56 18.74
CA LEU A 10 17.03 -14.27 17.32
C LEU A 10 18.38 -13.94 16.68
N GLU A 11 19.10 -12.97 17.23
CA GLU A 11 20.38 -12.50 16.70
C GLU A 11 21.45 -13.60 16.68
N ALA A 12 21.43 -14.54 17.61
CA ALA A 12 22.33 -15.71 17.57
C ALA A 12 22.16 -16.59 16.33
N ILE A 13 21.01 -16.52 15.65
CA ILE A 13 20.72 -17.27 14.41
C ILE A 13 21.18 -16.50 13.17
N TYR A 14 21.19 -15.16 13.23
CA TYR A 14 21.46 -14.31 12.08
C TYR A 14 22.86 -13.70 12.15
N GLY A 15 23.58 -13.71 11.03
CA GLY A 15 24.87 -13.01 10.92
C GLY A 15 24.72 -11.49 10.81
N ALA A 16 25.85 -10.79 10.82
CA ALA A 16 25.88 -9.34 10.57
C ALA A 16 25.36 -8.99 9.17
N THR A 17 24.74 -7.82 9.05
CA THR A 17 24.33 -7.26 7.77
C THR A 17 25.55 -6.83 6.95
N ASN A 18 25.46 -6.95 5.62
CA ASN A 18 26.49 -6.42 4.73
C ASN A 18 26.20 -4.96 4.36
N ASP A 19 27.22 -4.26 3.87
CA ASP A 19 27.13 -2.83 3.51
C ASP A 19 26.01 -2.53 2.52
N ALA A 20 25.81 -3.37 1.51
CA ALA A 20 24.72 -3.19 0.55
C ALA A 20 23.32 -3.24 1.19
N SER A 21 23.18 -3.90 2.35
CA SER A 21 21.92 -3.98 3.10
C SER A 21 21.66 -2.75 3.95
N THR A 22 22.69 -1.99 4.31
CA THR A 22 22.60 -0.81 5.19
C THR A 22 22.74 0.51 4.42
N VAL A 23 23.70 0.63 3.51
CA VAL A 23 23.99 1.87 2.72
C VAL A 23 22.82 2.31 1.85
N LYS A 24 21.95 1.38 1.44
CA LYS A 24 20.77 1.69 0.62
C LYS A 24 19.71 2.52 1.34
N VAL A 25 19.79 2.64 2.67
CA VAL A 25 18.82 3.34 3.49
C VAL A 25 19.09 4.85 3.45
N ALA A 26 18.11 5.62 3.01
CA ALA A 26 18.14 7.07 3.00
C ALA A 26 17.05 7.64 3.91
N ASP A 27 17.24 8.85 4.42
CA ASP A 27 16.27 9.61 5.22
C ASP A 27 15.37 10.52 4.36
N HIS A 28 15.53 10.48 3.03
CA HIS A 28 14.78 11.26 2.06
C HIS A 28 14.68 10.54 0.71
N VAL A 29 13.73 10.97 -0.11
CA VAL A 29 13.54 10.52 -1.49
C VAL A 29 14.69 11.02 -2.37
N THR A 30 15.69 10.18 -2.56
CA THR A 30 16.80 10.43 -3.49
C THR A 30 16.31 10.48 -4.95
N PRO A 31 17.11 11.01 -5.89
CA PRO A 31 16.74 11.01 -7.32
C PRO A 31 16.42 9.62 -7.88
N LEU A 32 17.10 8.57 -7.40
CA LEU A 32 16.82 7.20 -7.85
C LEU A 32 15.53 6.63 -7.26
N TYR A 33 15.24 6.92 -5.99
CA TYR A 33 13.96 6.52 -5.37
C TYR A 33 12.77 7.26 -5.97
N ARG A 34 12.95 8.53 -6.36
CA ARG A 34 11.96 9.31 -7.11
C ARG A 34 11.51 8.59 -8.38
N ILE A 35 12.44 8.14 -9.21
CA ILE A 35 12.13 7.42 -10.46
C ILE A 35 11.27 6.19 -10.19
N PHE A 36 11.54 5.48 -9.10
CA PHE A 36 10.77 4.29 -8.72
C PHE A 36 9.35 4.67 -8.28
N ILE A 37 9.20 5.63 -7.37
CA ILE A 37 7.89 6.07 -6.86
C ILE A 37 7.01 6.61 -8.00
N GLU A 38 7.58 7.43 -8.90
CA GLU A 38 6.87 8.00 -10.05
C GLU A 38 6.38 6.95 -11.05
N LYS A 39 6.98 5.74 -11.05
CA LYS A 39 6.57 4.61 -11.90
C LYS A 39 5.67 3.62 -11.19
N ALA A 40 5.45 3.75 -9.89
CA ALA A 40 4.65 2.82 -9.11
C ALA A 40 3.13 3.05 -9.32
N PRO A 41 2.39 2.07 -9.87
CA PRO A 41 0.92 2.12 -9.93
C PRO A 41 0.26 1.57 -8.66
N PHE A 42 1.05 1.00 -7.74
CA PHE A 42 0.55 0.33 -6.55
C PHE A 42 1.45 0.59 -5.34
N ALA A 43 0.81 0.79 -4.18
CA ALA A 43 1.47 0.78 -2.89
C ALA A 43 0.60 0.03 -1.85
N ALA A 44 1.23 -0.69 -0.92
CA ALA A 44 0.56 -1.14 0.30
C ALA A 44 0.83 -0.11 1.42
N LEU A 45 -0.23 0.37 2.07
CA LEU A 45 -0.15 1.30 3.20
C LEU A 45 -0.35 0.53 4.50
N ALA A 46 0.67 0.49 5.35
CA ALA A 46 0.59 -0.01 6.71
C ALA A 46 0.42 1.13 7.72
N THR A 47 -0.47 0.96 8.68
CA THR A 47 -0.75 1.91 9.76
C THR A 47 -0.95 1.17 11.09
N ILE A 48 -0.87 1.90 12.21
CA ILE A 48 -0.98 1.34 13.56
C ILE A 48 -2.19 1.96 14.25
N GLY A 49 -3.03 1.13 14.87
CA GLY A 49 -4.16 1.54 15.70
C GLY A 49 -4.25 0.73 16.98
N PRO A 50 -5.11 1.13 17.94
CA PRO A 50 -5.39 0.34 19.14
C PRO A 50 -5.99 -1.04 18.82
N GLU A 51 -6.58 -1.20 17.63
CA GLU A 51 -7.10 -2.47 17.11
C GLU A 51 -5.99 -3.38 16.53
N GLY A 52 -4.74 -2.89 16.45
CA GLY A 52 -3.60 -3.61 15.88
C GLY A 52 -3.03 -2.91 14.64
N ILE A 53 -2.48 -3.71 13.73
CA ILE A 53 -1.87 -3.22 12.49
C ILE A 53 -2.88 -3.38 11.35
N ASP A 54 -3.04 -2.32 10.55
CA ASP A 54 -3.79 -2.36 9.30
C ASP A 54 -2.83 -2.28 8.11
N CYS A 55 -3.13 -3.01 7.02
CA CYS A 55 -2.36 -2.98 5.78
C CYS A 55 -3.33 -3.03 4.59
N SER A 56 -3.47 -1.89 3.90
CA SER A 56 -4.44 -1.73 2.81
C SER A 56 -3.77 -1.46 1.46
N PRO A 57 -4.29 -2.06 0.36
CA PRO A 57 -3.81 -1.76 -0.98
C PRO A 57 -4.23 -0.35 -1.41
N ARG A 58 -3.34 0.34 -2.11
CA ARG A 58 -3.53 1.65 -2.74
C ARG A 58 -3.07 1.53 -4.18
N GLY A 59 -3.88 1.96 -5.13
CA GLY A 59 -3.54 1.88 -6.55
C GLY A 59 -4.30 2.89 -7.38
N ASP A 60 -3.62 3.40 -8.40
CA ASP A 60 -4.05 4.45 -9.33
C ASP A 60 -2.98 4.49 -10.46
N LEU A 61 -3.05 5.44 -11.39
CA LEU A 61 -2.05 5.64 -12.42
C LEU A 61 -0.63 5.82 -11.83
N PRO A 62 0.43 5.38 -12.53
CA PRO A 62 1.80 5.57 -12.08
C PRO A 62 2.07 7.01 -11.63
N GLY A 63 2.66 7.16 -10.44
CA GLY A 63 2.94 8.48 -9.84
C GLY A 63 1.78 9.07 -9.05
N PHE A 64 0.76 8.28 -8.71
CA PHE A 64 -0.36 8.74 -7.87
C PHE A 64 0.06 9.18 -6.46
N VAL A 65 1.14 8.61 -5.92
CA VAL A 65 1.83 9.17 -4.77
C VAL A 65 2.75 10.28 -5.27
N ARG A 66 2.31 11.53 -5.04
CA ARG A 66 3.06 12.72 -5.46
C ARG A 66 4.21 12.95 -4.51
N ILE A 67 5.41 13.15 -5.05
CA ILE A 67 6.56 13.63 -4.29
C ILE A 67 6.51 15.16 -4.31
N HIS A 68 6.12 15.78 -3.19
CA HIS A 68 6.05 17.24 -3.07
C HIS A 68 7.45 17.85 -3.01
N ASP A 69 8.32 17.25 -2.19
CA ASP A 69 9.73 17.59 -2.01
C ASP A 69 10.49 16.31 -1.58
N PRO A 70 11.83 16.32 -1.39
CA PRO A 70 12.58 15.12 -1.01
C PRO A 70 12.11 14.43 0.28
N ASN A 71 11.46 15.15 1.20
CA ASN A 71 11.01 14.60 2.48
C ASN A 71 9.49 14.40 2.55
N THR A 72 8.72 14.87 1.56
CA THR A 72 7.26 14.85 1.63
C THR A 72 6.62 14.04 0.49
N LEU A 73 5.88 12.99 0.88
CA LEU A 73 5.01 12.21 -0.01
C LEU A 73 3.54 12.56 0.24
N MET A 74 2.74 12.63 -0.82
CA MET A 74 1.32 12.93 -0.77
C MET A 74 0.51 11.85 -1.48
N LEU A 75 -0.40 11.20 -0.75
CA LEU A 75 -1.28 10.14 -1.24
C LEU A 75 -2.74 10.63 -1.22
N PRO A 76 -3.40 10.80 -2.37
CA PRO A 76 -4.81 11.18 -2.41
C PRO A 76 -5.72 10.01 -1.98
N ASP A 77 -6.67 10.27 -1.07
CA ASP A 77 -7.71 9.31 -0.70
C ASP A 77 -8.86 9.36 -1.71
N ARG A 78 -8.77 8.48 -2.71
CA ARG A 78 -9.78 8.30 -3.76
C ARG A 78 -11.09 7.78 -3.18
N ARG A 79 -12.18 8.03 -3.89
CA ARG A 79 -13.50 7.52 -3.48
C ARG A 79 -13.47 6.00 -3.44
N GLY A 80 -13.99 5.44 -2.34
CA GLY A 80 -14.05 4.01 -2.12
C GLY A 80 -15.30 3.60 -1.34
N ASN A 81 -15.17 2.54 -0.55
CA ASN A 81 -16.25 1.95 0.24
C ASN A 81 -16.53 2.66 1.58
N ASN A 82 -15.91 3.83 1.84
CA ASN A 82 -15.95 4.56 3.12
C ASN A 82 -15.39 3.78 4.33
N ARG A 83 -14.67 2.68 4.12
CA ARG A 83 -13.93 2.00 5.17
C ARG A 83 -12.61 2.75 5.39
N VAL A 84 -12.58 3.57 6.43
CA VAL A 84 -11.53 4.57 6.70
C VAL A 84 -10.57 4.14 7.81
N ASP A 85 -10.33 2.84 7.98
CA ASP A 85 -9.54 2.31 9.10
C ASP A 85 -8.11 2.87 9.12
N SER A 86 -7.38 2.83 8.00
CA SER A 86 -6.03 3.42 7.93
C SER A 86 -6.03 4.93 8.21
N LEU A 87 -7.07 5.65 7.80
CA LEU A 87 -7.18 7.10 8.03
C LEU A 87 -7.46 7.41 9.51
N ARG A 88 -8.33 6.62 10.16
CA ARG A 88 -8.57 6.72 11.61
C ARG A 88 -7.29 6.41 12.40
N ASN A 89 -6.52 5.42 11.94
CA ASN A 89 -5.23 5.10 12.52
C ASN A 89 -4.28 6.29 12.43
N ILE A 90 -4.11 6.90 11.25
CA ILE A 90 -3.24 8.08 11.07
C ILE A 90 -3.61 9.25 12.00
N VAL A 91 -4.91 9.49 12.22
CA VAL A 91 -5.37 10.54 13.15
C VAL A 91 -4.99 10.24 14.61
N ARG A 92 -4.92 8.96 14.99
CA ARG A 92 -4.60 8.50 16.36
C ARG A 92 -3.11 8.29 16.57
N ASP A 93 -2.40 7.79 15.55
CA ASP A 93 -0.99 7.46 15.52
C ASP A 93 -0.43 7.80 14.13
N PRO A 94 0.50 8.77 14.01
CA PRO A 94 0.97 9.24 12.72
C PRO A 94 1.90 8.25 12.02
N ARG A 95 2.36 7.16 12.67
CA ARG A 95 3.34 6.25 12.08
C ARG A 95 2.74 5.46 10.93
N VAL A 96 3.37 5.53 9.75
CA VAL A 96 2.94 4.84 8.54
C VAL A 96 4.10 4.23 7.77
N SER A 97 3.80 3.23 6.93
CA SER A 97 4.73 2.68 5.95
C SER A 97 4.05 2.50 4.60
N LEU A 98 4.72 2.89 3.51
CA LEU A 98 4.32 2.63 2.14
C LEU A 98 5.28 1.63 1.51
N MET A 99 4.74 0.54 0.93
CA MET A 99 5.50 -0.41 0.11
C MET A 99 5.07 -0.30 -1.35
N PHE A 100 5.93 0.24 -2.19
CA PHE A 100 5.70 0.42 -3.63
C PHE A 100 6.06 -0.85 -4.40
N LEU A 101 5.16 -1.29 -5.28
CA LEU A 101 5.36 -2.40 -6.20
C LEU A 101 5.10 -1.95 -7.63
N ILE A 102 5.96 -2.39 -8.55
CA ILE A 102 5.81 -2.17 -9.99
C ILE A 102 5.71 -3.55 -10.66
N PRO A 103 4.60 -3.88 -11.33
CA PRO A 103 4.51 -5.11 -12.10
C PRO A 103 5.70 -5.28 -13.05
N GLY A 104 6.36 -6.45 -13.00
CA GLY A 104 7.56 -6.73 -13.78
C GLY A 104 8.88 -6.29 -13.14
N SER A 105 8.86 -5.42 -12.11
CA SER A 105 10.06 -5.10 -11.32
C SER A 105 10.32 -6.20 -10.30
N GLY A 106 11.56 -6.70 -10.25
CA GLY A 106 11.99 -7.63 -9.19
C GLY A 106 12.09 -6.97 -7.81
N ASN A 107 12.21 -5.64 -7.74
CA ASN A 107 12.42 -4.91 -6.49
C ASN A 107 11.11 -4.27 -5.98
N ALA A 108 11.02 -4.13 -4.65
CA ALA A 108 10.03 -3.29 -3.96
C ALA A 108 10.76 -2.12 -3.29
N VAL A 109 10.10 -0.98 -3.11
CA VAL A 109 10.63 0.17 -2.35
C VAL A 109 9.74 0.44 -1.15
N ARG A 110 10.33 0.55 0.04
CA ARG A 110 9.62 0.90 1.27
C ARG A 110 9.99 2.30 1.71
N ALA A 111 8.99 3.11 2.05
CA ALA A 111 9.14 4.37 2.77
C ALA A 111 8.43 4.28 4.13
N ASN A 112 9.11 4.66 5.20
CA ASN A 112 8.56 4.80 6.54
C ASN A 112 8.56 6.26 6.95
N GLY A 113 7.64 6.62 7.84
CA GLY A 113 7.61 7.97 8.38
C GLY A 113 6.32 8.29 9.12
N ARG A 114 6.00 9.57 9.13
CA ARG A 114 4.85 10.11 9.88
C ARG A 114 3.92 10.86 8.96
N ALA A 115 2.62 10.60 9.09
CA ALA A 115 1.61 11.22 8.25
C ALA A 115 0.54 11.96 9.06
N HIS A 116 -0.10 12.91 8.38
CA HIS A 116 -1.36 13.52 8.78
C HIS A 116 -2.30 13.60 7.57
N LEU A 117 -3.56 13.94 7.80
CA LEU A 117 -4.55 14.10 6.74
C LEU A 117 -4.81 15.59 6.50
N SER A 118 -4.70 16.01 5.25
CA SER A 118 -5.08 17.36 4.81
C SER A 118 -6.40 17.32 4.04
N VAL A 119 -7.23 18.32 4.31
CA VAL A 119 -8.48 18.61 3.58
C VAL A 119 -8.44 20.01 2.94
N ASP A 120 -7.24 20.57 2.76
CA ASP A 120 -7.05 21.87 2.15
C ASP A 120 -7.66 21.91 0.73
N PRO A 121 -8.58 22.84 0.43
CA PRO A 121 -9.30 22.84 -0.84
C PRO A 121 -8.39 22.96 -2.08
N GLU A 122 -7.30 23.73 -2.00
CA GLU A 122 -6.37 23.90 -3.12
C GLU A 122 -5.57 22.62 -3.36
N LEU A 123 -5.11 21.99 -2.27
CA LEU A 123 -4.44 20.68 -2.34
C LEU A 123 -5.37 19.63 -2.94
N LEU A 124 -6.62 19.51 -2.46
CA LEU A 124 -7.60 18.57 -3.00
C LEU A 124 -7.88 18.84 -4.48
N ALA A 125 -8.02 20.11 -4.87
CA ALA A 125 -8.21 20.50 -6.26
C ALA A 125 -7.05 20.08 -7.16
N SER A 126 -5.81 20.15 -6.65
CA SER A 126 -4.61 19.73 -7.39
C SER A 126 -4.55 18.22 -7.68
N PHE A 127 -5.36 17.39 -7.03
CA PHE A 127 -5.43 15.93 -7.22
C PHE A 127 -6.64 15.47 -8.02
N LYS A 128 -7.39 16.37 -8.67
CA LYS A 128 -8.59 15.99 -9.44
C LYS A 128 -8.28 14.99 -10.55
N VAL A 129 -9.12 13.96 -10.66
CA VAL A 129 -9.17 13.04 -11.80
C VAL A 129 -10.61 13.06 -12.32
N GLU A 130 -10.79 13.26 -13.62
CA GLU A 130 -12.13 13.39 -14.25
C GLU A 130 -13.03 14.43 -13.54
N GLY A 131 -12.43 15.55 -13.11
CA GLY A 131 -13.13 16.63 -12.39
C GLY A 131 -13.43 16.36 -10.91
N LYS A 132 -13.13 15.16 -10.39
CA LYS A 132 -13.41 14.75 -9.01
C LYS A 132 -12.17 14.83 -8.13
N ALA A 133 -12.27 15.60 -7.06
CA ALA A 133 -11.21 15.71 -6.05
C ALA A 133 -11.27 14.54 -5.06
N PRO A 134 -10.13 14.10 -4.47
CA PRO A 134 -10.14 13.18 -3.34
C PRO A 134 -10.83 13.82 -2.12
N ARG A 135 -11.17 13.02 -1.11
CA ARG A 135 -11.78 13.53 0.13
C ARG A 135 -10.77 14.08 1.13
N SER A 136 -9.56 13.53 1.09
CA SER A 136 -8.41 13.98 1.88
C SER A 136 -7.13 13.61 1.14
N VAL A 137 -6.01 14.20 1.55
CA VAL A 137 -4.68 13.78 1.13
C VAL A 137 -3.90 13.40 2.38
N MET A 138 -3.36 12.18 2.40
CA MET A 138 -2.36 11.80 3.40
C MET A 138 -1.04 12.46 3.02
N VAL A 139 -0.52 13.31 3.91
CA VAL A 139 0.77 13.99 3.76
C VAL A 139 1.74 13.31 4.71
N MET A 140 2.76 12.67 4.16
CA MET A 140 3.75 11.86 4.87
C MET A 140 5.11 12.53 4.81
N ASN A 141 5.69 12.82 5.97
CA ASN A 141 7.11 13.11 6.13
C ASN A 141 7.88 11.78 6.15
N VAL A 142 8.79 11.61 5.19
CA VAL A 142 9.68 10.45 5.07
C VAL A 142 10.76 10.52 6.14
N GLU A 143 10.89 9.45 6.91
CA GLU A 143 11.97 9.27 7.89
C GLU A 143 12.99 8.23 7.41
N GLU A 144 12.55 7.27 6.58
CA GLU A 144 13.40 6.21 6.04
C GLU A 144 12.85 5.75 4.69
N ILE A 145 13.70 5.55 3.68
CA ILE A 145 13.34 4.94 2.40
C ILE A 145 14.46 4.02 1.90
N TYR A 146 14.06 2.84 1.42
CA TYR A 146 15.00 1.90 0.81
C TYR A 146 14.35 0.86 -0.09
N PHE A 147 15.13 0.27 -1.00
CA PHE A 147 14.66 -0.91 -1.75
C PHE A 147 14.83 -2.21 -0.95
N GLN A 148 13.83 -3.09 -1.03
CA GLN A 148 13.92 -4.44 -0.49
C GLN A 148 14.53 -5.40 -1.51
N CYS A 149 15.16 -6.46 -1.01
CA CYS A 149 15.78 -7.47 -1.86
C CYS A 149 14.73 -8.14 -2.76
N ALA A 150 15.05 -8.32 -4.04
CA ALA A 150 14.17 -8.92 -5.03
C ALA A 150 13.77 -10.38 -4.76
N ARG A 151 14.44 -11.05 -3.81
CA ARG A 151 14.29 -12.49 -3.56
C ARG A 151 12.84 -12.91 -3.31
N ALA A 152 12.02 -12.11 -2.62
CA ALA A 152 10.63 -12.45 -2.36
C ALA A 152 9.82 -12.54 -3.67
N ILE A 153 9.93 -11.51 -4.51
CA ILE A 153 9.24 -11.42 -5.82
C ILE A 153 9.77 -12.47 -6.79
N VAL A 154 11.09 -12.68 -6.82
CA VAL A 154 11.74 -13.68 -7.69
C VAL A 154 11.38 -15.10 -7.28
N ARG A 155 11.41 -15.44 -5.98
CA ARG A 155 11.08 -16.80 -5.52
C ARG A 155 9.61 -17.14 -5.72
N SER A 156 8.70 -16.19 -5.49
CA SER A 156 7.27 -16.42 -5.72
C SER A 156 6.92 -16.40 -7.20
N ASP A 157 7.83 -15.93 -8.06
CA ASP A 157 7.62 -15.75 -9.49
C ASP A 157 6.38 -14.86 -9.77
N LEU A 158 6.22 -13.82 -8.94
CA LEU A 158 5.00 -13.03 -8.79
C LEU A 158 4.48 -12.44 -10.10
N TRP A 159 5.39 -12.11 -11.01
CA TRP A 159 5.07 -11.41 -12.26
C TRP A 159 5.00 -12.33 -13.48
N ASN A 160 5.22 -13.64 -13.33
CA ASN A 160 5.20 -14.57 -14.45
C ASN A 160 3.77 -14.79 -14.96
N PRO A 161 3.47 -14.43 -16.23
CA PRO A 161 2.15 -14.61 -16.81
C PRO A 161 1.71 -16.09 -16.84
N ASP A 162 2.66 -17.03 -16.97
CA ASP A 162 2.38 -18.46 -17.06
C ASP A 162 1.98 -19.08 -15.70
N LYS A 163 2.22 -18.36 -14.59
CA LYS A 163 1.84 -18.78 -13.23
C LYS A 163 0.63 -18.04 -12.67
N ARG A 164 -0.07 -17.26 -13.49
CA ARG A 164 -1.31 -16.60 -13.07
C ARG A 164 -2.38 -17.64 -12.79
N VAL A 165 -2.97 -17.57 -11.60
CA VAL A 165 -4.12 -18.39 -11.23
C VAL A 165 -5.35 -17.92 -11.99
N ASP A 166 -6.16 -18.83 -12.52
CA ASP A 166 -7.45 -18.49 -13.12
C ASP A 166 -8.35 -17.86 -12.06
N PRO A 167 -8.78 -16.59 -12.21
CA PRO A 167 -9.64 -15.91 -11.24
C PRO A 167 -10.94 -16.68 -10.92
N LYS A 168 -11.42 -17.55 -11.81
CA LYS A 168 -12.61 -18.40 -11.58
C LYS A 168 -12.39 -19.48 -10.52
N THR A 169 -11.14 -19.80 -10.19
CA THR A 169 -10.78 -20.77 -9.15
C THR A 169 -10.65 -20.14 -7.76
N LEU A 170 -10.73 -18.81 -7.68
CA LEU A 170 -10.67 -18.05 -6.43
C LEU A 170 -12.09 -17.73 -5.93
N PRO A 171 -12.28 -17.57 -4.62
CA PRO A 171 -13.56 -17.11 -4.09
C PRO A 171 -13.83 -15.67 -4.54
N THR A 172 -15.05 -15.41 -4.99
CA THR A 172 -15.50 -14.06 -5.32
C THR A 172 -15.81 -13.25 -4.05
N PRO A 173 -15.77 -11.91 -4.11
CA PRO A 173 -16.24 -11.10 -2.99
C PRO A 173 -17.69 -11.41 -2.59
N GLY A 174 -18.57 -11.68 -3.56
CA GLY A 174 -19.95 -12.08 -3.30
C GLY A 174 -20.03 -13.40 -2.51
N GLN A 175 -19.24 -14.41 -2.88
CA GLN A 175 -19.17 -15.69 -2.14
C GLN A 175 -18.70 -15.47 -0.70
N ILE A 176 -17.61 -14.72 -0.51
CA ILE A 176 -17.07 -14.42 0.83
C ILE A 176 -18.12 -13.67 1.67
N LEU A 177 -18.77 -12.66 1.10
CA LEU A 177 -19.82 -11.90 1.82
C LEU A 177 -21.01 -12.79 2.19
N ALA A 178 -21.43 -13.68 1.31
CA ALA A 178 -22.52 -14.61 1.56
C ALA A 178 -22.16 -15.58 2.69
N GLU A 179 -20.95 -16.16 2.67
CA GLU A 179 -20.45 -17.02 3.74
C GLU A 179 -20.42 -16.29 5.08
N MET A 180 -19.78 -15.12 5.12
CA MET A 180 -19.58 -14.34 6.36
C MET A 180 -20.89 -13.78 6.94
N SER A 181 -21.93 -13.65 6.13
CA SER A 181 -23.21 -13.05 6.53
C SER A 181 -24.37 -14.05 6.58
N GLN A 182 -24.09 -15.35 6.43
CA GLN A 182 -25.13 -16.39 6.33
C GLN A 182 -26.17 -16.07 5.23
N ASN A 183 -25.68 -15.69 4.04
CA ASN A 183 -26.43 -15.26 2.86
C ASN A 183 -27.28 -13.99 3.03
N LYS A 184 -27.01 -13.17 4.05
CA LYS A 184 -27.70 -11.87 4.23
C LYS A 184 -27.22 -10.78 3.26
N VAL A 185 -25.94 -10.83 2.86
CA VAL A 185 -25.28 -9.86 1.97
C VAL A 185 -24.36 -10.63 1.01
N GLY A 186 -24.19 -10.14 -0.22
CA GLY A 186 -23.26 -10.71 -1.19
C GLY A 186 -23.93 -11.62 -2.23
N GLY A 187 -23.29 -12.75 -2.51
CA GLY A 187 -23.73 -13.74 -3.49
C GLY A 187 -23.55 -13.32 -4.95
N ALA A 188 -24.10 -14.13 -5.86
CA ALA A 188 -23.96 -13.95 -7.30
C ALA A 188 -24.50 -12.61 -7.81
N GLU A 189 -25.53 -12.05 -7.16
CA GLU A 189 -26.06 -10.73 -7.51
C GLU A 189 -25.03 -9.62 -7.26
N TYR A 190 -24.33 -9.68 -6.12
CA TYR A 190 -23.26 -8.74 -5.81
C TYR A 190 -22.18 -8.77 -6.89
N ASP A 191 -21.70 -9.96 -7.25
CA ASP A 191 -20.64 -10.14 -8.25
C ASP A 191 -21.07 -9.69 -9.65
N ARG A 192 -22.35 -9.86 -10.00
CA ARG A 192 -22.90 -9.41 -11.28
C ARG A 192 -22.92 -7.88 -11.40
N ILE A 193 -23.30 -7.18 -10.33
CA ILE A 193 -23.50 -5.72 -10.34
C ILE A 193 -22.20 -4.95 -10.05
N TRP A 194 -21.27 -5.57 -9.32
CA TRP A 194 -20.05 -4.90 -8.84
C TRP A 194 -19.18 -4.29 -9.96
N PRO A 195 -18.89 -4.95 -11.10
CA PRO A 195 -18.04 -4.37 -12.14
C PRO A 195 -18.55 -3.03 -12.69
N GLU A 196 -19.85 -2.95 -13.00
CA GLU A 196 -20.49 -1.72 -13.52
C GLU A 196 -20.47 -0.61 -12.45
N ARG A 197 -20.80 -0.97 -11.21
CA ARG A 197 -20.75 -0.03 -10.08
C ARG A 197 -19.34 0.50 -9.84
N ALA A 198 -18.34 -0.37 -9.86
CA ALA A 198 -16.94 0.00 -9.66
C ALA A 198 -16.47 0.95 -10.76
N ALA A 199 -16.82 0.69 -12.03
CA ALA A 199 -16.51 1.59 -13.14
C ALA A 199 -17.15 2.97 -12.97
N ALA A 200 -18.41 3.03 -12.53
CA ALA A 200 -19.11 4.31 -12.30
C ALA A 200 -18.58 5.12 -11.11
N THR A 201 -17.91 4.46 -10.15
CA THR A 201 -17.45 5.09 -8.89
C THR A 201 -15.93 5.06 -8.68
N MET A 202 -15.14 4.80 -9.73
CA MET A 202 -13.69 4.62 -9.63
C MET A 202 -12.95 5.86 -9.09
N TRP A 203 -13.41 7.05 -9.50
CA TRP A 203 -12.86 8.34 -9.12
C TRP A 203 -13.88 9.16 -8.32
#